data_AF-A0A6A7GAG5-F1
#
_entry.id   AF-A0A6A7GAG5-F1
#
_cell.length_a   1.000
_cell.length_b   1.000
_cell.length_c   1.000
_cell.angle_alpha   90.00
_cell.angle_beta   90.00
_cell.angle_gamma   90.00
#
_symmetry.space_group_name_H-M   'P 1'
#
loop_
_entity.id
_entity.type
_entity.pdbx_description
1 polymer ?
#
loop_
_entity_poly.entity_id
_entity_poly.type
_entity_poly.pdbx_seq_one_letter_code
_entity_poly.pdbx_strand_id
1 'polypeptide(L)'
;MSSKIKIKKHFSLLKKSEDIAIKVLNKIKEEKYASASSSDLKKFTKEFRTRYANGETLENMMIEVFSVAYKAVQLVYGIKLYKVQIMGAYALHHGDVAEMKTGEGKTLTAILPAYLNSLTNLGVHIITVNEYLSTRDSLNTGRVFTILGLSVGSITSKQSDIIKKEHYNRDITYMTNSEVGFDYLRDNLCKS
;
A
#
# COMPACT_ATOMS: atom_id res chain seq x y z
N MET A 1 27.10 -9.57 -25.57
CA MET A 1 26.53 -10.65 -24.71
C MET A 1 25.59 -10.16 -23.57
N SER A 2 25.06 -8.93 -23.60
CA SER A 2 24.35 -8.32 -22.44
C SER A 2 22.80 -8.29 -22.52
N SER A 3 22.20 -8.64 -23.66
CA SER A 3 20.74 -8.49 -23.86
C SER A 3 19.89 -9.70 -23.39
N LYS A 4 20.42 -10.93 -23.42
CA LYS A 4 19.65 -12.14 -23.09
C LYS A 4 19.35 -12.30 -21.58
N ILE A 5 20.19 -11.73 -20.71
CA ILE A 5 20.04 -11.86 -19.24
C ILE A 5 18.92 -10.97 -18.70
N LYS A 6 18.79 -9.73 -19.21
CA LYS A 6 17.73 -8.79 -18.77
C LYS A 6 16.33 -9.28 -19.15
N ILE A 7 16.15 -9.81 -20.35
CA ILE A 7 14.85 -10.33 -20.81
C ILE A 7 14.37 -11.47 -19.90
N LYS A 8 15.22 -12.46 -19.59
CA LYS A 8 14.84 -13.58 -18.70
C LYS A 8 14.40 -13.12 -17.31
N LYS A 9 15.04 -12.11 -16.72
CA LYS A 9 14.68 -11.58 -15.39
C LYS A 9 13.28 -10.95 -15.39
N HIS A 10 12.96 -10.14 -16.40
CA HIS A 10 11.63 -9.54 -16.52
C HIS A 10 10.52 -10.58 -16.73
N PHE A 11 10.77 -11.62 -17.54
CA PHE A 11 9.83 -12.73 -17.70
C PHE A 11 9.59 -13.49 -16.38
N SER A 12 10.62 -13.68 -15.55
CA SER A 12 10.47 -14.33 -14.24
C SER A 12 9.62 -13.52 -13.27
N LEU A 13 9.82 -12.20 -13.22
CA LEU A 13 9.03 -11.31 -12.35
C LEU A 13 7.57 -11.27 -12.80
N LEU A 14 7.32 -11.12 -14.10
CA LEU A 14 5.98 -11.10 -14.66
C LEU A 14 5.22 -12.39 -14.35
N LYS A 15 5.85 -13.55 -14.59
CA LYS A 15 5.24 -14.85 -14.28
C LYS A 15 4.92 -14.99 -12.79
N LYS A 16 5.85 -14.62 -11.91
CA LYS A 16 5.62 -14.67 -10.45
C LYS A 16 4.49 -13.71 -10.03
N SER A 17 4.45 -12.50 -10.58
CA SER A 17 3.39 -11.53 -10.30
C SER A 17 2.02 -12.02 -10.77
N GLU A 18 1.95 -12.71 -11.91
CA GLU A 18 0.73 -13.32 -12.43
C GLU A 18 0.26 -14.46 -11.54
N ASP A 19 1.17 -15.34 -11.12
CA ASP A 19 0.87 -16.43 -10.19
C ASP A 19 0.31 -15.88 -8.86
N ILE A 20 0.92 -14.83 -8.31
CA ILE A 20 0.42 -14.15 -7.10
C ILE A 20 -0.96 -13.55 -7.34
N ALA A 21 -1.18 -12.86 -8.46
CA ALA A 21 -2.47 -12.28 -8.78
C ALA A 21 -3.58 -13.32 -8.89
N ILE A 22 -3.31 -14.46 -9.53
CA ILE A 22 -4.26 -15.58 -9.61
C ILE A 22 -4.56 -16.13 -8.21
N LYS A 23 -3.54 -16.31 -7.36
CA LYS A 23 -3.72 -16.78 -5.99
C LYS A 23 -4.57 -15.81 -5.17
N VAL A 24 -4.35 -14.50 -5.26
CA VAL A 24 -5.16 -13.48 -4.58
C VAL A 24 -6.61 -13.49 -5.08
N LEU A 25 -6.83 -13.58 -6.40
CA LEU A 25 -8.16 -13.63 -7.02
C LEU A 25 -8.95 -14.90 -6.65
N ASN A 26 -8.25 -15.99 -6.33
CA ASN A 26 -8.88 -17.21 -5.82
C ASN A 26 -9.11 -17.10 -4.31
N LYS A 27 -8.12 -16.59 -3.56
CA LYS A 27 -8.17 -16.44 -2.10
C LYS A 27 -9.33 -15.56 -1.65
N ILE A 28 -9.59 -14.45 -2.36
CA ILE A 28 -10.72 -13.55 -2.07
C ILE A 28 -12.11 -14.21 -2.24
N LYS A 29 -12.21 -15.34 -2.94
CA LYS A 29 -13.47 -16.08 -3.09
C LYS A 29 -13.75 -17.03 -1.93
N GLU A 30 -12.75 -17.33 -1.10
CA GLU A 30 -12.97 -18.12 0.12
C GLU A 30 -13.93 -17.36 1.05
N GLU A 31 -14.88 -18.08 1.66
CA GLU A 31 -15.98 -17.49 2.45
C GLU A 31 -15.47 -16.51 3.51
N LYS A 32 -14.37 -16.87 4.20
CA LYS A 32 -13.68 -16.04 5.20
C LYS A 32 -13.43 -14.60 4.74
N TYR A 33 -13.05 -14.39 3.47
CA TYR A 33 -12.75 -13.06 2.93
C TYR A 33 -13.92 -12.49 2.15
N ALA A 34 -14.66 -13.34 1.42
CA ALA A 34 -15.77 -12.93 0.59
C ALA A 34 -16.91 -12.29 1.40
N SER A 35 -17.21 -12.81 2.59
CA SER A 35 -18.28 -12.31 3.48
C SER A 35 -17.80 -11.30 4.53
N ALA A 36 -16.49 -11.02 4.59
CA ALA A 36 -15.91 -10.17 5.63
C ALA A 36 -16.53 -8.77 5.68
N SER A 37 -16.94 -8.36 6.88
CA SER A 37 -17.41 -7.01 7.17
C SER A 37 -16.24 -6.07 7.51
N SER A 38 -16.49 -4.76 7.56
CA SER A 38 -15.49 -3.78 8.01
C SER A 38 -14.96 -4.08 9.43
N SER A 39 -15.75 -4.74 10.28
CA SER A 39 -15.29 -5.14 11.62
C SER A 39 -14.31 -6.31 11.56
N ASP A 40 -14.50 -7.24 10.61
CA ASP A 40 -13.62 -8.38 10.41
C ASP A 40 -12.30 -7.98 9.77
N LEU A 41 -12.32 -6.99 8.86
CA LEU A 41 -11.10 -6.43 8.27
C LEU A 41 -10.14 -5.89 9.33
N LYS A 42 -10.65 -5.20 10.36
CA LYS A 42 -9.83 -4.73 11.50
C LYS A 42 -9.25 -5.87 12.32
N LYS A 43 -10.01 -6.97 12.49
CA LYS A 43 -9.52 -8.18 13.19
C LYS A 43 -8.38 -8.84 12.39
N PHE A 44 -8.52 -8.94 11.07
CA PHE A 44 -7.44 -9.47 10.21
C PHE A 44 -6.17 -8.63 10.32
N THR A 45 -6.26 -7.30 10.32
CA THR A 45 -5.08 -6.44 10.53
C THR A 45 -4.38 -6.74 11.86
N LYS A 46 -5.14 -6.91 12.96
CA LYS A 46 -4.57 -7.27 14.26
C LYS A 46 -3.91 -8.66 14.23
N GLU A 47 -4.54 -9.63 13.58
CA GLU A 47 -3.99 -10.98 13.37
C GLU A 47 -2.67 -10.92 12.60
N PHE A 48 -2.62 -10.21 11.48
CA PHE A 48 -1.42 -10.09 10.64
C PHE A 48 -0.27 -9.38 11.36
N ARG A 49 -0.54 -8.31 12.11
CA ARG A 49 0.48 -7.66 12.95
C ARG A 49 1.04 -8.60 14.02
N THR A 50 0.18 -9.42 14.63
CA THR A 50 0.60 -10.42 15.62
C THR A 50 1.48 -11.50 14.96
N ARG A 51 1.08 -12.00 13.80
CA ARG A 51 1.85 -12.98 13.01
C ARG A 51 3.22 -12.43 12.61
N TYR A 52 3.27 -11.18 12.16
CA TYR A 52 4.53 -10.49 11.83
C TYR A 52 5.43 -10.32 13.06
N ALA A 53 4.88 -9.91 14.20
CA ALA A 53 5.61 -9.82 15.46
C ALA A 53 6.17 -11.18 15.94
N ASN A 54 5.49 -12.28 15.58
CA ASN A 54 5.92 -13.65 15.84
C ASN A 54 6.92 -14.20 14.80
N GLY A 55 7.39 -13.37 13.87
CA GLY A 55 8.47 -13.71 12.92
C GLY A 55 8.00 -14.18 11.55
N GLU A 56 6.70 -14.17 11.25
CA GLU A 56 6.24 -14.46 9.89
C GLU A 56 6.60 -13.31 8.94
N THR A 57 7.17 -13.62 7.77
CA THR A 57 7.58 -12.62 6.79
C THR A 57 6.39 -12.05 6.02
N LEU A 58 6.52 -10.81 5.52
CA LEU A 58 5.52 -10.18 4.66
C LEU A 58 5.24 -11.02 3.39
N GLU A 59 6.27 -11.65 2.83
CA GLU A 59 6.15 -12.55 1.68
C GLU A 59 5.21 -13.73 1.93
N ASN A 60 5.27 -14.34 3.11
CA ASN A 60 4.43 -15.50 3.44
C ASN A 60 2.95 -15.12 3.58
N MET A 61 2.66 -13.93 4.12
CA MET A 61 1.29 -13.45 4.34
C MET A 61 0.71 -12.64 3.16
N MET A 62 1.52 -12.30 2.16
CA MET A 62 1.15 -11.37 1.08
C MET A 62 -0.18 -11.70 0.41
N ILE A 63 -0.44 -12.97 0.10
CA ILE A 63 -1.67 -13.37 -0.60
C ILE A 63 -2.90 -13.08 0.26
N GLU A 64 -2.86 -13.43 1.55
CA GLU A 64 -3.97 -13.19 2.48
C GLU A 64 -4.20 -11.69 2.70
N VAL A 65 -3.10 -10.96 2.92
CA VAL A 65 -3.12 -9.51 3.16
C VAL A 65 -3.63 -8.75 1.93
N PHE A 66 -3.20 -9.13 0.72
CA PHE A 66 -3.70 -8.56 -0.53
C PHE A 66 -5.18 -8.87 -0.76
N SER A 67 -5.65 -10.08 -0.41
CA SER A 67 -7.08 -10.40 -0.47
C SER A 67 -7.90 -9.56 0.51
N VAL A 68 -7.39 -9.31 1.72
CA VAL A 68 -8.07 -8.42 2.68
C VAL A 68 -8.10 -6.97 2.18
N ALA A 69 -7.00 -6.46 1.60
CA ALA A 69 -7.00 -5.15 0.95
C ALA A 69 -7.96 -5.07 -0.24
N TYR A 70 -8.02 -6.12 -1.08
CA TYR A 70 -8.98 -6.23 -2.17
C TYR A 70 -10.41 -6.11 -1.61
N LYS A 71 -10.74 -6.88 -0.57
CA LYS A 71 -12.07 -6.82 0.05
C LYS A 71 -12.40 -5.42 0.56
N ALA A 72 -11.42 -4.74 1.16
CA ALA A 72 -11.60 -3.35 1.61
C ALA A 72 -11.92 -2.41 0.43
N VAL A 73 -11.21 -2.54 -0.70
CA VAL A 73 -11.51 -1.79 -1.93
C VAL A 73 -12.94 -2.07 -2.41
N GLN A 74 -13.38 -3.34 -2.39
CA GLN A 74 -14.77 -3.69 -2.76
C GLN A 74 -15.80 -3.02 -1.85
N LEU A 75 -15.57 -3.00 -0.53
CA LEU A 75 -16.52 -2.40 0.41
C LEU A 75 -16.58 -0.87 0.28
N VAL A 76 -15.46 -0.20 0.01
CA VAL A 76 -15.44 1.27 -0.10
C VAL A 76 -15.96 1.76 -1.45
N TYR A 77 -15.56 1.10 -2.54
CA TYR A 77 -15.80 1.60 -3.90
C TYR A 77 -16.78 0.76 -4.71
N GLY A 78 -17.18 -0.43 -4.25
CA GLY A 78 -18.05 -1.33 -5.01
C GLY A 78 -17.36 -1.96 -6.24
N ILE A 79 -16.04 -1.82 -6.38
CA ILE A 79 -15.28 -2.30 -7.55
C ILE A 79 -14.42 -3.51 -7.21
N LYS A 80 -14.21 -4.35 -8.22
CA LYS A 80 -13.30 -5.50 -8.19
C LYS A 80 -11.95 -5.08 -8.77
N LEU A 81 -10.85 -5.52 -8.16
CA LEU A 81 -9.52 -5.33 -8.73
C LEU A 81 -9.26 -6.31 -9.86
N TYR A 82 -8.60 -5.83 -10.91
CA TYR A 82 -8.15 -6.64 -12.02
C TYR A 82 -6.81 -7.32 -11.73
N LYS A 83 -6.55 -8.44 -12.43
CA LYS A 83 -5.29 -9.19 -12.33
C LYS A 83 -4.06 -8.28 -12.45
N VAL A 84 -4.06 -7.38 -13.43
CA VAL A 84 -2.95 -6.45 -13.70
C VAL A 84 -2.69 -5.46 -12.56
N GLN A 85 -3.71 -5.08 -11.79
CA GLN A 85 -3.56 -4.22 -10.62
C GLN A 85 -2.84 -4.97 -9.49
N ILE A 86 -3.19 -6.24 -9.28
CA ILE A 86 -2.52 -7.09 -8.27
C ILE A 86 -1.07 -7.40 -8.70
N MET A 87 -0.83 -7.60 -10.00
CA MET A 87 0.54 -7.74 -10.53
C MET A 87 1.38 -6.48 -10.30
N GLY A 88 0.81 -5.29 -10.54
CA GLY A 88 1.46 -4.02 -10.24
C GLY A 88 1.75 -3.84 -8.75
N ALA A 89 0.82 -4.25 -7.88
CA ALA A 89 1.00 -4.23 -6.43
C ALA A 89 2.18 -5.11 -5.98
N TYR A 90 2.31 -6.31 -6.56
CA TYR A 90 3.45 -7.19 -6.33
C TYR A 90 4.78 -6.53 -6.70
N ALA A 91 4.85 -5.90 -7.88
CA ALA A 91 6.05 -5.18 -8.33
C ALA A 91 6.42 -4.03 -7.39
N LEU A 92 5.44 -3.22 -6.98
CA LEU A 92 5.66 -2.11 -6.03
C LEU A 92 6.18 -2.60 -4.67
N HIS A 93 5.65 -3.70 -4.14
CA HIS A 93 6.15 -4.27 -2.88
C HIS A 93 7.62 -4.69 -2.97
N HIS A 94 8.06 -5.18 -4.14
CA HIS A 94 9.43 -5.61 -4.37
C HIS A 94 10.39 -4.45 -4.72
N GLY A 95 9.94 -3.20 -4.64
CA GLY A 95 10.75 -2.02 -4.94
C GLY A 95 10.96 -1.77 -6.44
N ASP A 96 10.18 -2.43 -7.31
CA ASP A 96 10.21 -2.20 -8.75
C ASP A 96 9.25 -1.07 -9.17
N VAL A 97 9.45 -0.55 -10.39
CA VAL A 97 8.53 0.42 -11.00
C VAL A 97 7.41 -0.30 -11.73
N ALA A 98 6.17 -0.12 -11.26
CA ALA A 98 4.98 -0.62 -11.95
C ALA A 98 4.53 0.36 -13.05
N GLU A 99 4.99 0.15 -14.29
CA GLU A 99 4.49 0.91 -15.44
C GLU A 99 3.05 0.48 -15.77
N MET A 100 2.09 1.38 -15.53
CA MET A 100 0.69 1.22 -15.90
C MET A 100 0.26 2.45 -16.69
N LYS A 101 -0.62 2.29 -17.69
CA LYS A 101 -1.16 3.44 -18.42
C LYS A 101 -2.16 4.22 -17.56
N THR A 102 -2.45 5.46 -17.95
CA THR A 102 -3.48 6.27 -17.30
C THR A 102 -4.83 5.57 -17.43
N GLY A 103 -5.62 5.54 -16.36
CA GLY A 103 -6.91 4.82 -16.32
C GLY A 103 -6.84 3.39 -15.78
N GLU A 104 -5.65 2.78 -15.71
CA GLU A 104 -5.46 1.40 -15.19
C GLU A 104 -5.64 1.26 -13.66
N GLY A 105 -5.94 2.38 -12.96
CA GLY A 105 -6.22 2.38 -11.52
C GLY A 105 -4.98 2.28 -10.62
N LYS A 106 -3.91 3.02 -10.94
CA LYS A 106 -2.67 3.11 -10.13
C LYS A 106 -2.92 3.36 -8.65
N THR A 107 -3.87 4.23 -8.32
CA THR A 107 -4.22 4.57 -6.94
C THR A 107 -4.73 3.34 -6.18
N LEU A 108 -5.57 2.51 -6.82
CA LEU A 108 -6.09 1.28 -6.20
C LEU A 108 -5.02 0.21 -6.07
N THR A 109 -4.15 0.09 -7.09
CA THR A 109 -2.99 -0.79 -7.06
C THR A 109 -2.08 -0.50 -5.86
N ALA A 110 -1.82 0.77 -5.56
CA ALA A 110 -0.93 1.18 -4.47
C ALA A 110 -1.46 0.85 -3.06
N ILE A 111 -2.77 0.61 -2.90
CA ILE A 111 -3.37 0.24 -1.60
C ILE A 111 -2.82 -1.09 -1.09
N LEU A 112 -2.70 -2.08 -1.96
CA LEU A 112 -2.28 -3.44 -1.59
C LEU A 112 -0.89 -3.47 -0.94
N PRO A 113 0.18 -2.96 -1.60
CA PRO A 113 1.51 -2.96 -1.00
C PRO A 113 1.61 -1.98 0.17
N ALA A 114 0.86 -0.87 0.16
CA ALA A 114 0.84 0.04 1.30
C ALA A 114 0.24 -0.62 2.55
N TYR A 115 -0.87 -1.35 2.40
CA TYR A 115 -1.46 -2.11 3.51
C TYR A 115 -0.48 -3.18 4.02
N LEU A 116 0.12 -3.98 3.13
CA LEU A 116 1.08 -5.01 3.51
C LEU A 116 2.29 -4.44 4.28
N ASN A 117 2.91 -3.39 3.75
CA ASN A 117 4.10 -2.80 4.38
C ASN A 117 3.77 -2.07 5.70
N SER A 118 2.54 -1.57 5.88
CA SER A 118 2.12 -0.93 7.13
C SER A 118 2.11 -1.89 8.33
N LEU A 119 2.10 -3.21 8.10
CA LEU A 119 2.13 -4.23 9.16
C LEU A 119 3.44 -4.21 9.96
N THR A 120 4.49 -3.61 9.40
CA THR A 120 5.80 -3.44 10.06
C THR A 120 5.80 -2.39 11.17
N ASN A 121 4.75 -1.55 11.26
CA ASN A 121 4.67 -0.38 12.14
C ASN A 121 5.78 0.67 11.92
N LEU A 122 6.42 0.69 10.74
CA LEU A 122 7.42 1.70 10.37
C LEU A 122 6.84 2.90 9.58
N GLY A 123 5.53 2.88 9.33
CA GLY A 123 4.86 3.86 8.47
C GLY A 123 5.09 3.60 6.97
N VAL A 124 4.14 4.03 6.15
CA VAL A 124 4.25 3.98 4.67
C VAL A 124 3.98 5.36 4.09
N HIS A 125 4.93 5.87 3.32
CA HIS A 125 4.80 7.15 2.63
C HIS A 125 4.26 6.96 1.21
N ILE A 126 3.13 7.58 0.90
CA ILE A 126 2.57 7.63 -0.44
C ILE A 126 2.82 9.03 -1.01
N ILE A 127 3.77 9.11 -1.95
CA ILE A 127 4.25 10.38 -2.50
C ILE A 127 3.50 10.70 -3.79
N THR A 128 2.98 11.92 -3.89
CA THR A 128 2.30 12.46 -5.08
C THR A 128 3.01 13.71 -5.58
N VAL A 129 2.59 14.22 -6.74
CA VAL A 129 3.24 15.39 -7.39
C VAL A 129 2.75 16.74 -6.87
N ASN A 130 1.64 16.81 -6.13
CA ASN A 130 1.12 18.06 -5.57
C ASN A 130 0.19 17.82 -4.38
N GLU A 131 0.00 18.86 -3.56
CA GLU A 131 -0.80 18.78 -2.33
C GLU A 131 -2.28 18.47 -2.58
N TYR A 132 -2.82 18.86 -3.73
CA TYR A 132 -4.20 18.53 -4.08
C TYR A 132 -4.36 17.01 -4.21
N LEU A 133 -3.45 16.34 -4.92
CA LEU A 133 -3.49 14.89 -5.08
C LEU A 133 -3.22 14.15 -3.76
N SER A 134 -2.23 14.58 -2.97
CA SER A 134 -1.97 13.95 -1.67
C SER A 134 -3.17 14.08 -0.74
N THR A 135 -3.75 15.27 -0.64
CA THR A 135 -4.91 15.53 0.21
C THR A 135 -6.14 14.77 -0.28
N ARG A 136 -6.44 14.85 -1.58
CA ARG A 136 -7.58 14.13 -2.18
C ARG A 136 -7.46 12.63 -1.95
N ASP A 137 -6.29 12.05 -2.20
CA ASP A 137 -6.10 10.60 -2.08
C ASP A 137 -6.08 10.16 -0.61
N SER A 138 -5.56 10.99 0.31
CA SER A 138 -5.66 10.73 1.75
C SER A 138 -7.11 10.70 2.25
N LEU A 139 -8.02 11.48 1.65
CA LEU A 139 -9.43 11.49 2.01
C LEU A 139 -10.21 10.37 1.31
N ASN A 140 -9.95 10.16 0.02
CA ASN A 140 -10.69 9.20 -0.78
C ASN A 140 -10.20 7.77 -0.52
N THR A 141 -8.92 7.53 -0.78
CA THR A 141 -8.27 6.22 -0.63
C THR A 141 -7.97 5.91 0.83
N GLY A 142 -7.76 6.93 1.66
CA GLY A 142 -7.62 6.75 3.11
C GLY A 142 -8.79 6.02 3.76
N ARG A 143 -10.02 6.14 3.23
CA ARG A 143 -11.18 5.38 3.72
C ARG A 143 -10.96 3.86 3.67
N VAL A 144 -10.22 3.36 2.68
CA VAL A 144 -9.88 1.94 2.57
C VAL A 144 -8.98 1.52 3.72
N PHE A 145 -7.94 2.30 4.01
CA PHE A 145 -7.06 2.07 5.15
C PHE A 145 -7.79 2.20 6.50
N THR A 146 -8.70 3.17 6.65
CA THR A 146 -9.49 3.36 7.86
C THR A 146 -10.37 2.14 8.18
N ILE A 147 -11.03 1.54 7.18
CA ILE A 147 -11.83 0.32 7.43
C ILE A 147 -10.95 -0.91 7.68
N LEU A 148 -9.70 -0.91 7.20
CA LEU A 148 -8.67 -1.90 7.58
C LEU A 148 -8.14 -1.66 9.00
N GLY A 149 -8.53 -0.57 9.66
CA GLY A 149 -8.09 -0.25 11.03
C GLY A 149 -6.75 0.48 11.09
N LEU A 150 -6.29 1.05 9.97
CA LEU A 150 -5.09 1.86 9.90
C LEU A 150 -5.41 3.34 10.03
N SER A 151 -4.45 4.07 10.57
CA SER A 151 -4.46 5.52 10.66
C SER A 151 -3.83 6.15 9.41
N VAL A 152 -4.42 7.23 8.92
CA VAL A 152 -4.00 7.92 7.69
C VAL A 152 -3.71 9.39 7.99
N GLY A 153 -2.59 9.89 7.51
CA GLY A 153 -2.20 11.30 7.56
C GLY A 153 -1.98 11.90 6.17
N SER A 154 -1.97 13.23 6.10
CA SER A 154 -1.57 13.99 4.91
C SER A 154 -0.73 15.18 5.34
N ILE A 155 0.44 15.33 4.73
CA ILE A 155 1.35 16.44 4.99
C ILE A 155 1.20 17.51 3.92
N THR A 156 1.06 18.75 4.37
CA THR A 156 1.07 19.97 3.54
C THR A 156 2.07 20.99 4.08
N SER A 157 2.50 21.89 3.21
CA SER A 157 3.52 22.91 3.47
C SER A 157 3.19 23.88 4.60
N LYS A 158 1.90 24.12 4.87
CA LYS A 158 1.43 25.10 5.88
C LYS A 158 1.28 24.55 7.29
N GLN A 159 1.54 23.26 7.51
CA GLN A 159 1.43 22.63 8.82
C GLN A 159 2.65 22.92 9.69
N SER A 160 2.42 23.05 11.00
CA SER A 160 3.50 23.15 11.99
C SER A 160 4.24 21.81 12.14
N ASP A 161 5.48 21.86 12.63
CA ASP A 161 6.31 20.66 12.81
C ASP A 161 5.67 19.63 13.77
N ILE A 162 4.93 20.11 14.78
CA ILE A 162 4.18 19.24 15.70
C ILE A 162 3.12 18.44 14.94
N ILE A 163 2.32 19.10 14.09
CA ILE A 163 1.28 18.47 13.29
C ILE A 163 1.91 17.50 12.28
N LYS A 164 3.03 17.88 11.65
CA LYS A 164 3.76 17.00 10.73
C LYS A 164 4.24 15.74 11.43
N LYS A 165 4.81 15.87 12.63
CA LYS A 165 5.25 14.72 13.44
C LYS A 165 4.08 13.78 13.78
N GLU A 166 2.91 14.32 14.10
CA GLU A 166 1.70 13.50 14.30
C GLU A 166 1.30 12.74 13.02
N HIS A 167 1.46 13.35 11.84
CA HIS A 167 1.19 12.69 10.56
C HIS A 167 2.23 11.64 10.18
N TYR A 168 3.52 11.84 10.48
CA TYR A 168 4.56 10.82 10.28
C TYR A 168 4.38 9.61 11.19
N ASN A 169 3.74 9.77 12.36
CA ASN A 169 3.42 8.66 13.28
C ASN A 169 2.19 7.84 12.85
N ARG A 170 1.55 8.16 11.72
CA ARG A 170 0.42 7.40 11.18
C ARG A 170 0.93 6.17 10.42
N ASP A 171 0.06 5.18 10.26
CA ASP A 171 0.41 3.96 9.52
C ASP A 171 0.64 4.25 8.03
N ILE A 172 -0.16 5.17 7.46
CA ILE A 172 -0.06 5.65 6.08
C ILE A 172 0.02 7.18 6.08
N THR A 173 0.98 7.74 5.34
CA THR A 173 1.14 9.19 5.23
C THR A 173 1.24 9.61 3.77
N TYR A 174 0.30 10.43 3.32
CA TYR A 174 0.32 11.04 2.00
C TYR A 174 1.10 12.35 2.04
N MET A 175 1.93 12.60 1.03
CA MET A 175 2.75 13.82 0.97
C MET A 175 3.21 14.11 -0.46
N THR A 176 3.86 15.25 -0.66
CA THR A 176 4.51 15.57 -1.93
C THR A 176 5.99 15.23 -1.87
N ASN A 177 6.61 15.04 -3.03
CA ASN A 177 8.05 14.80 -3.12
C ASN A 177 8.86 15.97 -2.54
N SER A 178 8.38 17.21 -2.71
CA SER A 178 9.03 18.40 -2.16
C SER A 178 8.99 18.40 -0.63
N GLU A 179 7.84 18.10 -0.03
CA GLU A 179 7.69 18.09 1.44
C GLU A 179 8.57 17.05 2.10
N VAL A 180 8.69 15.84 1.53
CA VAL A 180 9.61 14.80 2.02
C VAL A 180 11.04 15.34 2.13
N GLY A 181 11.52 16.01 1.08
CA GLY A 181 12.86 16.56 1.04
C GLY A 181 13.06 17.68 2.06
N PHE A 182 12.13 18.62 2.14
CA PHE A 182 12.22 19.74 3.09
C PHE A 182 12.08 19.32 4.55
N ASP A 183 11.22 18.35 4.85
CA ASP A 183 11.07 17.81 6.21
C ASP A 183 12.36 17.10 6.63
N TYR A 184 12.92 16.23 5.77
CA TYR A 184 14.19 15.56 6.06
C TYR A 184 15.33 16.56 6.28
N LEU A 185 15.45 17.60 5.44
CA LEU A 185 16.46 18.63 5.61
C LEU A 185 16.26 19.39 6.93
N ARG A 186 15.02 19.75 7.29
CA ARG A 186 14.74 20.43 8.56
C ARG A 186 15.11 19.57 9.76
N ASP A 187 14.76 18.29 9.75
CA ASP A 187 15.08 17.36 10.85
C ASP A 187 16.59 17.24 11.09
N ASN A 188 17.41 17.45 10.05
CA ASN A 188 18.88 17.39 10.14
C ASN A 188 19.55 18.77 10.30
N LEU A 189 18.82 19.87 10.14
CA LEU A 189 19.30 21.25 10.31
C LEU A 189 18.88 21.87 11.64
N CYS A 190 17.77 21.42 12.22
CA CYS A 190 17.37 21.76 13.57
C CYS A 190 18.45 21.25 14.54
N LYS A 191 19.31 22.16 15.01
CA LYS A 191 20.24 21.87 16.10
C LYS A 191 19.42 21.44 17.31
N SER A 192 19.70 20.25 17.82
CA SER A 192 19.33 19.76 19.15
C SER A 192 19.62 20.80 20.23
#